data_AF-A0A9E7R3U5-F1
#
_entry.id   AF-A0A9E7R3U5-F1
#
_cell.length_a   1.000
_cell.length_b   1.000
_cell.length_c   1.000
_cell.angle_alpha   90.00
_cell.angle_beta   90.00
_cell.angle_gamma   90.00
#
_symmetry.space_group_name_H-M   'P 1'
#
loop_
_entity.id
_entity.type
_entity.pdbx_description
1 polymer ?
#
loop_
_entity_poly.entity_id
_entity_poly.type
_entity_poly.pdbx_seq_one_letter_code
_entity_poly.pdbx_strand_id
1 'polypeptide(L)'
;MHQTDDALVPAERPVHPEFACEHLAIDAERATALVHDTVGNVTATDTPEGRKFRTTDGTLVAILRPSGTGTAAVDFHYRTAPPAATPTRRAREIARALRPFEVTV
;
A
#
# COMPACT_ATOMS: atom_id res chain seq x y z
N MET A 1 -20.61 4.38 37.23
CA MET A 1 -19.94 5.58 36.73
C MET A 1 -18.45 5.30 36.69
N HIS A 2 -17.90 4.88 35.56
CA HIS A 2 -16.50 5.13 35.18
C HIS A 2 -16.45 5.05 33.65
N GLN A 3 -16.07 6.18 33.08
CA GLN A 3 -16.07 6.54 31.68
C GLN A 3 -14.64 6.37 31.16
N THR A 4 -14.53 5.98 29.89
CA THR A 4 -13.39 6.18 28.97
C THR A 4 -12.02 5.66 29.38
N ASP A 5 -11.62 4.57 28.73
CA ASP A 5 -10.38 4.59 27.93
C ASP A 5 -10.58 3.61 26.77
N ASP A 6 -11.35 4.04 25.76
CA ASP A 6 -11.21 3.48 24.42
C ASP A 6 -9.85 4.00 23.94
N ALA A 7 -8.80 3.29 24.36
CA ALA A 7 -7.45 3.54 23.92
C ALA A 7 -7.46 3.34 22.42
N LEU A 8 -7.58 4.46 21.70
CA LEU A 8 -7.33 4.60 20.29
C LEU A 8 -5.97 3.93 20.03
N VAL A 9 -6.00 2.65 19.64
CA VAL A 9 -4.79 1.92 19.27
C VAL A 9 -4.14 2.76 18.18
N PRO A 10 -2.96 3.36 18.43
CA PRO A 10 -2.29 4.11 17.39
C PRO A 10 -2.03 3.10 16.28
N ALA A 11 -2.63 3.32 15.11
CA ALA A 11 -2.51 2.47 13.93
C ALA A 11 -1.06 1.99 13.85
N GLU A 12 -0.86 0.70 14.13
CA GLU A 12 0.46 0.14 14.38
C GLU A 12 1.34 0.49 13.18
N ARG A 13 2.42 1.26 13.44
CA ARG A 13 3.43 1.60 12.43
C ARG A 13 3.78 0.31 11.67
N PRO A 14 3.94 0.36 10.34
CA PRO A 14 4.13 -0.85 9.56
C PRO A 14 5.28 -1.66 10.15
N VAL A 15 5.00 -2.94 10.47
CA VAL A 15 5.88 -3.93 11.11
C VAL A 15 7.16 -4.23 10.30
N HIS A 16 7.30 -3.58 9.14
CA HIS A 16 8.41 -3.71 8.20
C HIS A 16 9.01 -2.33 7.91
N PRO A 17 10.20 -1.99 8.44
CA PRO A 17 10.86 -0.70 8.18
C PRO A 17 11.19 -0.50 6.69
N GLU A 18 11.25 -1.59 5.92
CA GLU A 18 11.44 -1.55 4.48
C GLU A 18 10.18 -1.23 3.66
N PHE A 19 9.02 -1.06 4.31
CA PHE A 19 7.76 -0.64 3.67
C PHE A 19 7.18 0.62 4.33
N ALA A 20 6.78 1.59 3.50
CA ALA A 20 5.92 2.70 3.91
C ALA A 20 4.46 2.37 3.64
N CYS A 21 3.54 3.03 4.34
CA CYS A 21 2.10 2.90 4.14
C CYS A 21 1.50 4.28 3.83
N GLU A 22 0.65 4.33 2.81
CA GLU A 22 -0.14 5.51 2.42
C GLU A 22 -1.62 5.12 2.35
N HIS A 23 -2.50 5.96 2.90
CA HIS A 23 -3.94 5.77 2.83
C HIS A 23 -4.49 6.42 1.56
N LEU A 24 -5.18 5.67 0.72
CA LEU A 24 -5.67 6.14 -0.57
C LEU A 24 -7.21 6.10 -0.64
N ALA A 25 -7.82 7.19 -1.09
CA ALA A 25 -9.25 7.29 -1.40
C ALA A 25 -9.56 6.78 -2.82
N ILE A 26 -9.21 5.53 -3.09
CA ILE A 26 -9.40 4.86 -4.38
C ILE A 26 -9.69 3.38 -4.16
N ASP A 27 -10.56 2.82 -4.99
CA ASP A 27 -10.86 1.39 -4.93
C ASP A 27 -9.66 0.52 -5.35
N ALA A 28 -9.62 -0.71 -4.84
CA ALA A 28 -8.52 -1.63 -5.09
C ALA A 28 -8.33 -1.97 -6.57
N GLU A 29 -9.41 -2.03 -7.35
CA GLU A 29 -9.36 -2.35 -8.79
C GLU A 29 -8.71 -1.23 -9.58
N ARG A 30 -9.13 0.01 -9.34
CA ARG A 30 -8.55 1.19 -9.98
C ARG A 30 -7.11 1.45 -9.54
N ALA A 31 -6.79 1.26 -8.26
CA ALA A 31 -5.42 1.28 -7.79
C ALA A 31 -4.55 0.22 -8.48
N THR A 32 -5.07 -1.01 -8.63
CA THR A 32 -4.40 -2.11 -9.34
C THR A 32 -4.12 -1.74 -10.80
N ALA A 33 -5.10 -1.17 -11.49
CA ALA A 33 -4.93 -0.71 -12.87
C ALA A 33 -3.82 0.34 -12.99
N LEU A 34 -3.77 1.32 -12.07
CA LEU A 34 -2.71 2.32 -12.03
C LEU A 34 -1.33 1.71 -11.77
N VAL A 35 -1.24 0.72 -10.89
CA VAL A 35 0.01 -0.01 -10.66
C VAL A 35 0.48 -0.68 -11.95
N HIS A 36 -0.41 -1.39 -12.65
CA HIS A 36 -0.07 -2.05 -13.91
C HIS A 36 0.31 -1.06 -15.01
N ASP A 37 -0.40 0.06 -15.14
CA ASP A 37 -0.07 1.12 -16.11
C ASP A 37 1.31 1.74 -15.83
N THR A 38 1.63 1.97 -14.55
CA THR A 38 2.88 2.65 -14.16
C THR A 38 4.12 1.78 -14.38
N VAL A 39 4.08 0.49 -14.02
CA VAL A 39 5.28 -0.36 -14.02
C VAL A 39 5.23 -1.56 -14.97
N GLY A 40 4.06 -1.92 -15.50
CA GLY A 40 3.81 -2.94 -16.55
C GLY A 40 4.14 -4.39 -16.20
N ASN A 41 5.28 -4.62 -15.56
CA ASN A 41 5.93 -5.90 -15.34
C ASN A 41 5.87 -6.29 -13.85
N VAL A 42 4.67 -6.31 -13.29
CA VAL A 42 4.41 -6.82 -11.94
C VAL A 42 3.27 -7.83 -11.96
N THR A 43 3.40 -8.86 -11.15
CA THR A 43 2.36 -9.86 -10.91
C THR A 43 1.56 -9.44 -9.68
N ALA A 44 0.26 -9.30 -9.85
CA ALA A 44 -0.69 -9.12 -8.75
C ALA A 44 -1.15 -10.50 -8.24
N THR A 45 -1.22 -10.67 -6.93
CA THR A 45 -1.75 -11.88 -6.30
C THR A 45 -2.60 -11.51 -5.10
N ASP A 46 -3.85 -11.94 -5.09
CA ASP A 46 -4.74 -11.76 -3.95
C ASP A 46 -4.35 -12.70 -2.80
N THR A 47 -4.25 -12.14 -1.60
CA THR A 47 -3.94 -12.87 -0.36
C THR A 47 -4.87 -12.39 0.75
N PRO A 48 -4.99 -13.12 1.88
CA PRO A 48 -5.80 -12.68 3.02
C PRO A 48 -5.39 -11.31 3.58
N GLU A 49 -4.14 -10.90 3.38
CA GLU A 49 -3.63 -9.60 3.79
C GLU A 49 -4.01 -8.47 2.81
N GLY A 50 -4.35 -8.80 1.57
CA GLY A 50 -4.59 -7.85 0.49
C GLY A 50 -3.96 -8.30 -0.83
N ARG A 51 -4.00 -7.43 -1.84
CA ARG A 51 -3.42 -7.70 -3.16
C ARG A 51 -1.95 -7.34 -3.17
N LYS A 52 -1.09 -8.35 -3.32
CA LYS A 52 0.37 -8.20 -3.34
C LYS A 52 0.88 -8.03 -4.77
N PHE A 53 1.78 -7.07 -4.97
CA PHE A 53 2.46 -6.80 -6.24
C PHE A 53 3.91 -7.23 -6.16
N ARG A 54 4.30 -8.17 -7.00
CA ARG A 54 5.66 -8.68 -7.10
C ARG A 54 6.25 -8.38 -8.46
N THR A 55 7.55 -8.12 -8.54
CA THR A 55 8.26 -8.12 -9.82
C THR A 55 8.37 -9.54 -10.38
N THR A 56 8.78 -9.67 -11.65
CA THR A 56 8.96 -10.95 -12.35
C THR A 56 9.97 -11.88 -11.66
N ASP A 57 10.95 -11.33 -10.97
CA ASP A 57 11.93 -12.04 -10.12
C ASP A 57 11.35 -12.48 -8.76
N GLY A 58 10.05 -12.26 -8.51
CA GLY A 58 9.36 -12.70 -7.29
C GLY A 58 9.48 -11.72 -6.12
N THR A 59 10.15 -10.58 -6.31
CA THR A 59 10.38 -9.61 -5.24
C THR A 59 9.13 -8.78 -4.96
N LEU A 60 8.73 -8.69 -3.69
CA LEU A 60 7.60 -7.86 -3.26
C LEU A 60 7.92 -6.36 -3.39
N VAL A 61 7.01 -5.65 -4.06
CA VAL A 61 7.10 -4.20 -4.34
C VAL A 61 6.05 -3.44 -3.54
N ALA A 62 4.82 -3.94 -3.51
CA ALA A 62 3.72 -3.28 -2.83
C ALA A 62 2.60 -4.24 -2.40
N ILE A 63 1.72 -3.79 -1.52
CA ILE A 63 0.50 -4.46 -1.08
C ILE A 63 -0.61 -3.41 -1.03
N LEU A 64 -1.75 -3.69 -1.67
CA LEU A 64 -2.99 -2.94 -1.49
C LEU A 64 -3.88 -3.70 -0.50
N ARG A 65 -4.19 -3.07 0.64
CA ARG A 65 -5.12 -3.63 1.62
C ARG A 65 -6.40 -2.81 1.61
N PRO A 66 -7.60 -3.41 1.66
CA PRO A 66 -8.80 -2.64 1.88
C PRO A 66 -8.73 -1.97 3.26
N SER A 67 -8.84 -0.64 3.30
CA SER A 67 -8.85 0.09 4.55
C SER A 67 -10.21 -0.12 5.23
N GLY A 68 -10.23 -0.50 6.50
CA GLY A 68 -11.46 -0.82 7.24
C GLY A 68 -12.36 0.39 7.53
N THR A 69 -12.08 1.57 6.97
CA THR A 69 -12.63 2.87 7.37
C THR A 69 -13.81 3.37 6.54
N GLY A 70 -14.26 2.63 5.52
CA GLY A 70 -15.46 3.00 4.72
C GLY A 70 -15.23 2.95 3.21
N THR A 71 -16.30 3.19 2.45
CA THR A 71 -16.43 2.83 1.02
C THR A 71 -15.25 3.25 0.15
N ALA A 72 -14.58 2.24 -0.41
CA ALA A 72 -13.56 2.32 -1.47
C ALA A 72 -12.24 3.02 -1.12
N ALA A 73 -11.77 2.95 0.13
CA ALA A 73 -10.42 3.36 0.48
C ALA A 73 -9.49 2.15 0.70
N VAL A 74 -8.21 2.29 0.34
CA VAL A 74 -7.19 1.24 0.44
C VAL A 74 -5.90 1.75 1.09
N ASP A 75 -5.25 0.89 1.85
CA ASP A 75 -3.92 1.13 2.42
C ASP A 75 -2.87 0.57 1.46
N PHE A 76 -2.11 1.47 0.86
CA PHE A 76 -1.02 1.15 -0.05
C PHE A 76 0.30 1.04 0.71
N HIS A 77 0.75 -0.20 0.89
CA HIS A 77 2.06 -0.49 1.47
C HIS A 77 3.07 -0.65 0.35
N TYR A 78 4.16 0.11 0.34
CA TYR A 78 5.15 0.03 -0.73
C TYR A 78 6.57 0.03 -0.21
N ARG A 79 7.43 -0.67 -0.94
CA ARG A 79 8.80 -0.89 -0.53
C ARG A 79 9.63 0.39 -0.63
N THR A 80 10.33 0.76 0.43
CA THR A 80 11.19 1.95 0.52
C THR A 80 12.68 1.62 0.72
N ALA A 81 13.01 0.37 1.11
CA ALA A 81 14.39 -0.08 1.30
C ALA A 81 14.68 -1.49 0.72
N PRO A 82 15.92 -1.76 0.26
CA PRO A 82 17.03 -0.83 0.12
C PRO A 82 16.84 0.11 -1.08
N PRO A 83 17.20 1.40 -0.98
CA PRO A 83 16.85 2.43 -1.97
C PRO A 83 17.45 2.23 -3.35
N ALA A 84 18.59 1.53 -3.44
CA ALA A 84 19.26 1.22 -4.70
C ALA A 84 18.63 0.03 -5.45
N ALA A 85 17.70 -0.70 -4.84
CA ALA A 85 17.09 -1.86 -5.47
C ALA A 85 16.04 -1.45 -6.51
N THR A 86 16.09 -2.07 -7.68
CA THR A 86 15.08 -1.90 -8.74
C THR A 86 13.63 -2.04 -8.25
N PRO A 87 13.28 -3.01 -7.39
CA PRO A 87 11.95 -3.12 -6.76
C PRO A 87 11.56 -1.85 -5.98
N THR A 88 12.49 -1.25 -5.23
CA THR A 88 12.25 -0.03 -4.46
C THR A 88 12.07 1.19 -5.37
N ARG A 89 12.80 1.27 -6.48
CA ARG A 89 12.56 2.32 -7.48
C ARG A 89 11.15 2.22 -8.07
N ARG A 90 10.72 1.02 -8.45
CA ARG A 90 9.36 0.77 -8.98
C ARG A 90 8.28 1.09 -7.95
N ALA A 91 8.47 0.68 -6.69
CA ALA A 91 7.57 1.02 -5.60
C ALA A 91 7.36 2.53 -5.46
N ARG A 92 8.44 3.32 -5.59
CA ARG A 92 8.36 4.79 -5.55
C ARG A 92 7.67 5.38 -6.79
N GLU A 93 7.82 4.79 -7.96
CA GLU A 93 7.10 5.21 -9.17
C GLU A 93 5.58 4.98 -8.99
N ILE A 94 5.19 3.83 -8.43
CA ILE A 94 3.80 3.53 -8.09
C ILE A 94 3.27 4.52 -7.04
N ALA A 95 4.01 4.76 -5.95
CA ALA A 95 3.63 5.73 -4.93
C ALA A 95 3.40 7.13 -5.53
N ARG A 96 4.28 7.58 -6.43
CA ARG A 96 4.10 8.86 -7.13
C ARG A 96 2.84 8.91 -7.99
N ALA A 97 2.49 7.80 -8.65
CA ALA A 97 1.27 7.71 -9.45
C ALA A 97 0.00 7.70 -8.59
N LEU A 98 0.07 7.14 -7.38
CA LEU A 98 -1.05 7.05 -6.45
C LEU A 98 -1.21 8.27 -5.53
N ARG A 99 -0.17 9.11 -5.43
CA ARG A 99 -0.17 10.36 -4.65
C ARG A 99 -1.41 11.26 -4.82
N PRO A 100 -2.01 11.43 -6.02
CA PRO A 100 -3.22 12.24 -6.18
C PRO A 100 -4.44 11.73 -5.39
N PHE A 101 -4.41 10.46 -4.95
CA PHE A 101 -5.47 9.81 -4.20
C PHE A 101 -5.13 9.68 -2.70
N GLU A 102 -3.95 10.17 -2.28
CA GLU A 102 -3.52 10.13 -0.88
C GLU A 102 -4.47 10.96 -0.01
N VAL A 103 -4.99 10.35 1.05
CA VAL A 103 -5.78 11.04 2.06
C VAL A 103 -4.81 11.58 3.10
N THR A 104 -4.61 12.89 3.08
CA THR A 104 -3.95 13.58 4.19
C THR A 104 -4.95 13.70 5.33
N VAL A 105 -4.81 12.82 6.33
CA VAL A 105 -5.55 12.93 7.60
C VAL A 105 -5.04 14.06 8.47
#